data_AF-A0A1I0D1W9-F1
#
_entry.id   AF-A0A1I0D1W9-F1
#
_cell.length_a   1.000
_cell.length_b   1.000
_cell.length_c   1.000
_cell.angle_alpha   90.00
_cell.angle_beta   90.00
_cell.angle_gamma   90.00
#
_symmetry.space_group_name_H-M   'P 1'
#
loop_
_entity.id
_entity.type
_entity.pdbx_description
1 polymer ?
#
loop_
_entity_poly.entity_id
_entity_poly.type
_entity_poly.pdbx_seq_one_letter_code
_entity_poly.pdbx_strand_id
1 'polypeptide(L)'
;MPSRWDYLFETKPIPLIDHLLEEVSKLLVKDLGDWPPPVQEVDLDTGGAFAPLFLEPSARPAPAVYAEALRLSHWEIAREFDAYDDYMRNKRYLERGLAPTDRLSLLFLNRWLVEQMLGLGEATDGRVTRPMMRQILGKVETKLRQAPPSPSGILF
;
A
#
# COMPACT_ATOMS: atom_id res chain seq x y z
N MET A 1 -38.03 11.53 20.27
CA MET A 1 -36.75 11.72 19.54
C MET A 1 -36.11 10.35 19.40
N PRO A 2 -35.74 9.90 18.19
CA PRO A 2 -34.99 8.66 18.03
C PRO A 2 -33.68 8.78 18.80
N SER A 3 -33.36 7.78 19.61
CA SER A 3 -32.09 7.76 20.32
C SER A 3 -30.95 7.47 19.35
N ARG A 4 -29.72 7.85 19.72
CA ARG A 4 -28.51 7.46 18.98
C ARG A 4 -28.37 5.93 18.80
N TRP A 5 -29.05 5.14 19.63
CA TRP A 5 -29.02 3.68 19.60
C TRP A 5 -30.03 3.11 18.59
N ASP A 6 -31.18 3.76 18.42
CA ASP A 6 -32.18 3.37 17.41
C ASP A 6 -31.61 3.52 15.99
N TYR A 7 -30.84 4.59 15.76
CA TYR A 7 -30.14 4.81 14.50
C TYR A 7 -29.15 3.69 14.15
N LEU A 8 -28.41 3.18 15.14
CA LEU A 8 -27.47 2.06 14.95
C LEU A 8 -28.20 0.74 14.69
N PHE A 9 -29.37 0.54 15.32
CA PHE A 9 -30.17 -0.66 15.13
C PHE A 9 -30.89 -0.70 13.77
N GLU A 10 -31.28 0.47 13.26
CA GLU A 10 -31.88 0.63 11.93
C GLU A 10 -30.85 0.55 10.79
N THR A 11 -29.55 0.55 11.10
CA THR A 11 -28.52 0.48 10.07
C THR A 11 -28.49 -0.91 9.45
N LYS A 12 -28.42 -0.98 8.12
CA LYS A 12 -28.34 -2.27 7.41
C LYS A 12 -27.11 -3.07 7.85
N PRO A 13 -27.22 -4.40 8.01
CA PRO A 13 -26.06 -5.25 8.25
C PRO A 13 -24.99 -5.02 7.17
N ILE A 14 -23.75 -4.79 7.60
CA ILE A 14 -22.62 -4.67 6.69
C ILE A 14 -22.27 -6.09 6.20
N PRO A 15 -22.17 -6.33 4.89
CA PRO A 15 -21.67 -7.59 4.38
C PRO A 15 -20.30 -7.91 4.99
N LEU A 16 -20.09 -9.15 5.46
CA LEU A 16 -18.84 -9.58 6.09
C LEU A 16 -17.61 -9.22 5.24
N ILE A 17 -17.78 -9.29 3.92
CA ILE A 17 -16.73 -8.97 2.98
C ILE A 17 -16.37 -7.47 3.00
N ASP A 18 -17.33 -6.56 3.10
CA ASP A 18 -17.05 -5.13 3.17
C ASP A 18 -16.33 -4.76 4.47
N HIS A 19 -16.69 -5.43 5.57
CA HIS A 19 -15.97 -5.30 6.83
C HIS A 19 -14.53 -5.83 6.72
N LEU A 20 -14.32 -6.99 6.08
CA LEU A 20 -12.99 -7.53 5.82
C LEU A 20 -12.13 -6.54 5.02
N LEU A 21 -12.65 -5.98 3.92
CA LEU A 21 -11.89 -5.02 3.10
C LEU A 21 -11.51 -3.77 3.90
N GLU A 22 -12.39 -3.31 4.80
CA GLU A 22 -12.08 -2.19 5.69
C GLU A 22 -11.00 -2.54 6.71
N GLU A 23 -11.09 -3.67 7.39
CA GLU A 23 -10.08 -4.08 8.39
C GLU A 23 -8.72 -4.35 7.74
N VAL A 24 -8.67 -5.00 6.59
CA VAL A 24 -7.44 -5.18 5.82
C VAL A 24 -6.82 -3.81 5.49
N SER A 25 -7.62 -2.84 5.03
CA SER A 25 -7.10 -1.51 4.72
C SER A 25 -6.50 -0.79 5.94
N LYS A 26 -7.06 -1.01 7.14
CA LYS A 26 -6.53 -0.43 8.39
C LYS A 26 -5.22 -1.10 8.80
N LEU A 27 -5.12 -2.42 8.66
CA LEU A 27 -3.90 -3.17 8.94
C LEU A 27 -2.76 -2.70 8.03
N LEU A 28 -3.00 -2.58 6.72
CA LEU A 28 -1.99 -2.09 5.79
C LEU A 28 -1.54 -0.66 6.10
N VAL A 29 -2.46 0.24 6.45
CA VAL A 29 -2.08 1.61 6.84
C VAL A 29 -1.22 1.63 8.10
N LYS A 30 -1.54 0.76 9.07
CA LYS A 30 -0.73 0.60 10.27
C LYS A 30 0.69 0.11 9.91
N ASP A 31 0.79 -0.92 9.09
CA ASP A 31 2.07 -1.51 8.68
C ASP A 31 2.91 -0.52 7.84
N LEU A 32 2.28 0.27 6.98
CA LEU A 32 2.91 1.36 6.23
C LEU A 32 3.32 2.55 7.11
N GLY A 33 2.78 2.61 8.33
CA GLY A 33 3.17 3.54 9.38
C GLY A 33 4.52 3.22 9.98
N ASP A 34 5.05 2.01 9.78
CA ASP A 34 6.41 1.61 10.11
C ASP A 34 7.31 1.67 8.85
N TRP A 35 8.60 1.98 9.02
CA TRP A 35 9.54 2.02 7.90
C TRP A 35 10.83 1.24 8.21
N PRO A 36 11.22 0.30 7.33
CA PRO A 36 10.41 -0.26 6.23
C PRO A 36 9.19 -1.07 6.74
N PRO A 37 8.10 -1.18 5.96
CA PRO A 37 7.00 -2.11 6.24
C PRO A 37 7.48 -3.54 6.55
N PRO A 38 6.78 -4.26 7.44
CA PRO A 38 7.17 -5.61 7.85
C PRO A 38 7.13 -6.59 6.67
N VAL A 39 8.16 -7.43 6.57
CA VAL A 39 8.26 -8.54 5.62
C VAL A 39 8.39 -9.85 6.40
N GLN A 40 7.78 -10.94 5.90
CA GLN A 40 7.80 -12.23 6.61
C GLN A 40 9.20 -12.86 6.59
N GLU A 41 9.87 -12.87 5.44
CA GLU A 41 11.26 -13.29 5.30
C GLU A 41 11.96 -12.40 4.27
N VAL A 42 13.18 -11.96 4.58
CA VAL A 42 14.06 -11.32 3.58
C VAL A 42 14.74 -12.45 2.83
N ASP A 43 14.13 -12.89 1.73
CA ASP A 43 14.83 -13.73 0.76
C ASP A 43 15.95 -12.90 0.11
N LEU A 44 17.19 -13.13 0.51
CA LEU A 44 18.36 -12.42 -0.01
C LEU A 44 18.64 -12.77 -1.47
N ASP A 45 18.11 -13.89 -1.99
CA ASP A 45 18.31 -14.31 -3.38
C ASP A 45 17.35 -13.58 -4.34
N THR A 46 16.09 -13.34 -3.94
CA THR A 46 15.07 -12.66 -4.76
C THR A 46 14.86 -11.17 -4.37
N GLY A 47 15.30 -10.79 -3.16
CA GLY A 47 15.08 -9.48 -2.54
C GLY A 47 16.35 -8.69 -2.26
N GLY A 48 17.54 -9.20 -2.64
CA GLY A 48 18.83 -8.56 -2.35
C GLY A 48 18.93 -7.10 -2.82
N ALA A 49 18.20 -6.71 -3.87
CA ALA A 49 18.12 -5.32 -4.33
C ALA A 49 17.55 -4.35 -3.28
N PHE A 50 16.66 -4.83 -2.39
CA PHE A 50 16.06 -4.05 -1.30
C PHE A 50 16.80 -4.18 0.03
N ALA A 51 17.81 -5.06 0.12
CA ALA A 51 18.60 -5.25 1.33
C ALA A 51 19.11 -3.93 1.95
N PRO A 52 19.54 -2.90 1.18
CA PRO A 52 19.95 -1.62 1.76
C PRO A 52 18.87 -0.93 2.60
N LEU A 53 17.58 -1.16 2.35
CA LEU A 53 16.49 -0.58 3.15
C LEU A 53 16.42 -1.14 4.57
N PHE A 54 16.92 -2.36 4.78
CA PHE A 54 16.85 -3.11 6.04
C PHE A 54 18.19 -3.18 6.77
N LEU A 55 19.30 -3.09 6.05
CA LEU A 55 20.66 -3.20 6.62
C LEU A 55 21.17 -1.87 7.19
N GLU A 56 20.71 -0.74 6.64
CA GLU A 56 21.10 0.60 7.07
C GLU A 56 19.88 1.36 7.59
N PRO A 57 20.03 2.24 8.59
CA PRO A 57 18.97 3.16 8.98
C PRO A 57 18.56 4.03 7.79
N SER A 58 17.46 3.68 7.14
CA SER A 58 16.93 4.42 6.00
C SER A 58 15.90 5.43 6.47
N ALA A 59 16.01 6.67 6.00
CA ALA A 59 15.00 7.68 6.26
C ALA A 59 13.68 7.25 5.62
N ARG A 60 12.57 7.50 6.33
CA ARG A 60 11.25 7.24 5.76
C ARG A 60 11.04 8.08 4.50
N PRO A 61 10.57 7.49 3.39
CA PRO A 61 10.35 8.24 2.15
C PRO A 61 9.24 9.27 2.31
N ALA A 62 9.25 10.27 1.43
CA ALA A 62 8.24 11.31 1.40
C ALA A 62 6.84 10.72 1.07
N PRO A 63 5.73 11.34 1.52
CA PRO A 63 4.38 10.88 1.22
C PRO A 63 4.07 10.69 -0.28
N ALA A 64 4.73 11.47 -1.16
CA ALA A 64 4.60 11.32 -2.61
C ALA A 64 5.04 9.92 -3.09
N VAL A 65 6.04 9.31 -2.46
CA VAL A 65 6.51 7.96 -2.81
C VAL A 65 5.43 6.92 -2.56
N TYR A 66 4.73 7.01 -1.43
CA TYR A 66 3.60 6.13 -1.12
C TYR A 66 2.46 6.28 -2.15
N ALA A 67 2.13 7.52 -2.53
CA ALA A 67 1.10 7.79 -3.52
C ALA A 67 1.43 7.19 -4.90
N GLU A 68 2.68 7.33 -5.35
CA GLU A 68 3.13 6.74 -6.60
C GLU A 68 3.25 5.22 -6.53
N ALA A 69 3.69 4.64 -5.40
CA ALA A 69 3.70 3.19 -5.20
C ALA A 69 2.29 2.58 -5.25
N LEU A 70 1.29 3.25 -4.66
CA LEU A 70 -0.11 2.83 -4.74
C LEU A 70 -0.63 2.89 -6.18
N ARG A 71 -0.27 3.93 -6.96
CA ARG A 71 -0.60 4.01 -8.38
C ARG A 71 -0.03 2.82 -9.18
N LEU A 72 1.25 2.52 -8.99
CA LEU A 72 1.87 1.35 -9.63
C LEU A 72 1.18 0.05 -9.25
N SER A 73 0.87 -0.12 -7.97
CA SER A 73 0.19 -1.31 -7.44
C SER A 73 -1.22 -1.47 -8.03
N HIS A 74 -1.95 -0.37 -8.25
CA HIS A 74 -3.23 -0.40 -8.92
C HIS A 74 -3.14 -0.94 -10.35
N TRP A 75 -2.15 -0.50 -11.12
CA TRP A 75 -1.93 -0.99 -12.49
C TRP A 75 -1.55 -2.46 -12.50
N GLU A 76 -0.65 -2.88 -11.63
CA GLU A 76 -0.17 -4.25 -11.55
C GLU A 76 -1.30 -5.23 -11.17
N ILE A 77 -2.09 -4.90 -10.15
CA ILE A 77 -3.27 -5.69 -9.75
C ILE A 77 -4.31 -5.73 -10.87
N ALA A 78 -4.49 -4.63 -11.61
CA ALA A 78 -5.39 -4.56 -12.77
C ALA A 78 -4.82 -5.22 -14.04
N ARG A 79 -3.54 -5.63 -14.04
CA ARG A 79 -2.79 -6.09 -15.22
C ARG A 79 -2.68 -5.05 -16.34
N GLU A 80 -2.65 -3.77 -15.97
CA GLU A 80 -2.41 -2.63 -16.87
C GLU A 80 -0.90 -2.44 -17.08
N PHE A 81 -0.22 -3.48 -17.58
CA PHE A 81 1.24 -3.52 -17.68
C PHE A 81 1.80 -2.46 -18.64
N ASP A 82 1.08 -2.12 -19.72
CA ASP A 82 1.50 -1.07 -20.64
C ASP A 82 1.63 0.30 -19.94
N ALA A 83 0.70 0.61 -19.02
CA ALA A 83 0.72 1.85 -18.25
C ALA A 83 1.86 1.85 -17.23
N TYR A 84 2.07 0.71 -16.55
CA TYR A 84 3.19 0.51 -15.65
C TYR A 84 4.54 0.71 -16.36
N ASP A 85 4.72 0.01 -17.48
CA ASP A 85 5.96 0.02 -18.26
C ASP A 85 6.24 1.40 -18.84
N ASP A 86 5.23 2.07 -19.40
CA ASP A 86 5.39 3.44 -19.88
C ASP A 86 5.80 4.40 -18.77
N TYR A 87 5.18 4.28 -17.60
CA TYR A 87 5.49 5.13 -16.46
C TYR A 87 6.94 4.94 -15.98
N MET A 88 7.37 3.68 -15.83
CA MET A 88 8.69 3.33 -15.32
C MET A 88 9.79 3.63 -16.34
N ARG A 89 9.58 3.29 -17.61
CA ARG A 89 10.52 3.53 -18.71
C ARG A 89 10.80 5.01 -18.89
N ASN A 90 9.76 5.85 -18.83
CA ASN A 90 9.90 7.30 -19.00
C ASN A 90 10.22 8.04 -17.70
N LYS A 91 10.42 7.33 -16.58
CA LYS A 91 10.71 7.91 -15.26
C LYS A 91 9.70 8.99 -14.84
N ARG A 92 8.41 8.79 -15.15
CA ARG A 92 7.33 9.76 -14.87
C ARG A 92 7.19 10.09 -13.38
N TYR A 93 7.72 9.26 -12.49
CA TYR A 93 7.81 9.55 -11.06
C TYR A 93 8.62 10.82 -10.73
N LEU A 94 9.63 11.17 -11.55
CA LEU A 94 10.38 12.41 -11.37
C LEU A 94 9.48 13.63 -11.65
N GLU A 95 8.62 13.55 -12.67
CA GLU A 95 7.63 14.58 -13.00
C GLU A 95 6.56 14.72 -11.92
N ARG A 96 6.40 13.68 -11.08
CA ARG A 96 5.48 13.65 -9.92
C ARG A 96 6.13 14.14 -8.62
N GLY A 97 7.37 14.64 -8.69
CA GLY A 97 8.06 15.25 -7.56
C GLY A 97 8.88 14.29 -6.70
N LEU A 98 9.11 13.05 -7.17
CA LEU A 98 10.06 12.15 -6.50
C LEU A 98 11.50 12.50 -6.89
N ALA A 99 12.41 12.34 -5.94
CA ALA A 99 13.84 12.41 -6.19
C ALA A 99 14.34 11.10 -6.85
N PRO A 100 15.46 11.12 -7.60
CA PRO A 100 16.06 9.90 -8.13
C PRO A 100 16.40 8.85 -7.06
N THR A 101 16.71 9.29 -5.84
CA THR A 101 17.00 8.45 -4.66
C THR A 101 15.77 7.71 -4.15
N ASP A 102 14.56 8.18 -4.43
CA ASP A 102 13.31 7.57 -3.97
C ASP A 102 12.95 6.29 -4.74
N ARG A 103 13.65 6.01 -5.85
CA ARG A 103 13.31 4.88 -6.74
C ARG A 103 13.32 3.53 -6.01
N LEU A 104 14.29 3.33 -5.10
CA LEU A 104 14.38 2.06 -4.36
C LEU A 104 13.15 1.86 -3.46
N SER A 105 12.79 2.89 -2.69
CA SER A 105 11.62 2.90 -1.82
C SER A 105 10.31 2.76 -2.60
N LEU A 106 10.21 3.41 -3.78
CA LEU A 106 9.06 3.30 -4.68
C LEU A 106 8.84 1.85 -5.12
N LEU A 107 9.89 1.20 -5.62
CA LEU A 107 9.82 -0.18 -6.11
C LEU A 107 9.54 -1.18 -4.98
N PHE A 108 10.14 -0.95 -3.80
CA PHE A 108 9.88 -1.76 -2.63
C PHE A 108 8.41 -1.69 -2.21
N LEU A 109 7.87 -0.49 -2.07
CA LEU A 109 6.47 -0.29 -1.66
C LEU A 109 5.48 -0.88 -2.68
N ASN A 110 5.74 -0.72 -3.99
CA ASN A 110 4.91 -1.33 -5.03
C ASN A 110 4.90 -2.86 -4.90
N ARG A 111 6.08 -3.49 -4.80
CA ARG A 111 6.19 -4.94 -4.63
C ARG A 111 5.49 -5.42 -3.36
N TRP A 112 5.76 -4.76 -2.23
CA TRP A 112 5.17 -5.12 -0.95
C TRP A 112 3.65 -5.06 -1.00
N LEU A 113 3.07 -3.98 -1.54
CA LEU A 113 1.61 -3.83 -1.67
C LEU A 113 0.99 -4.92 -2.56
N VAL A 114 1.64 -5.25 -3.67
CA VAL A 114 1.15 -6.31 -4.57
C VAL A 114 1.23 -7.68 -3.92
N GLU A 115 2.33 -8.00 -3.24
CA GLU A 115 2.49 -9.24 -2.49
C GLU A 115 1.43 -9.37 -1.39
N GLN A 116 1.13 -8.30 -0.64
CA GLN A 116 0.05 -8.32 0.37
C GLN A 116 -1.32 -8.61 -0.27
N MET A 117 -1.60 -8.03 -1.44
CA MET A 117 -2.87 -8.26 -2.15
C MET A 117 -2.98 -9.68 -2.70
N LEU A 118 -1.92 -10.19 -3.32
CA LEU A 118 -1.91 -11.55 -3.85
C LEU A 118 -1.95 -12.59 -2.73
N GLY A 119 -1.17 -12.41 -1.67
CA GLY A 119 -1.19 -13.26 -0.48
C GLY A 119 -2.56 -13.29 0.21
N LEU A 120 -3.27 -12.14 0.26
CA LEU A 120 -4.66 -12.10 0.75
C LEU A 120 -5.61 -12.89 -0.17
N GLY A 121 -5.45 -12.78 -1.48
CA GLY A 121 -6.22 -13.56 -2.44
C GLY A 121 -6.03 -15.06 -2.24
N GLU A 122 -4.79 -15.50 -2.05
CA GLU A 122 -4.42 -16.89 -1.78
C GLU A 122 -4.97 -17.38 -0.44
N ALA A 123 -4.74 -16.64 0.64
CA ALA A 123 -5.19 -16.99 1.99
C ALA A 123 -6.72 -17.03 2.14
N THR A 124 -7.45 -16.44 1.19
CA THR A 124 -8.92 -16.45 1.15
C THR A 124 -9.49 -17.39 0.10
N ASP A 125 -8.67 -18.29 -0.46
CA ASP A 125 -9.05 -19.23 -1.52
C ASP A 125 -9.74 -18.51 -2.71
N GLY A 126 -9.24 -17.33 -3.07
CA GLY A 126 -9.75 -16.52 -4.18
C GLY A 126 -11.06 -15.76 -3.89
N ARG A 127 -11.58 -15.78 -2.65
CA ARG A 127 -12.78 -15.00 -2.27
C ARG A 127 -12.54 -13.50 -2.37
N VAL A 128 -11.33 -13.04 -2.08
CA VAL A 128 -10.91 -11.66 -2.34
C VAL A 128 -10.41 -11.56 -3.79
N THR A 129 -11.19 -10.90 -4.64
CA THR A 129 -10.90 -10.76 -6.07
C THR A 129 -10.05 -9.51 -6.38
N ARG A 130 -9.44 -9.44 -7.57
CA ARG A 130 -8.65 -8.26 -8.02
C ARG A 130 -9.40 -6.91 -7.90
N PRO A 131 -10.69 -6.78 -8.30
CA PRO A 131 -11.44 -5.55 -8.05
C PRO A 131 -11.49 -5.16 -6.57
N MET A 132 -11.58 -6.14 -5.67
CA MET A 132 -11.66 -5.92 -4.22
C MET A 132 -10.29 -5.55 -3.64
N MET A 133 -9.21 -6.14 -4.16
CA MET A 133 -7.83 -5.72 -3.86
C MET A 133 -7.63 -4.25 -4.24
N ARG A 134 -8.11 -3.83 -5.42
CA ARG A 134 -8.07 -2.40 -5.81
C ARG A 134 -8.92 -1.54 -4.88
N GLN A 135 -10.07 -2.01 -4.42
CA GLN A 135 -10.88 -1.29 -3.43
C GLN A 135 -10.12 -1.11 -2.10
N ILE A 136 -9.39 -2.13 -1.65
CA ILE A 136 -8.50 -2.04 -0.48
C ILE A 136 -7.43 -0.97 -0.72
N LEU A 137 -6.70 -1.02 -1.84
CA LEU A 137 -5.67 -0.04 -2.16
C LEU A 137 -6.22 1.40 -2.21
N GLY A 138 -7.42 1.60 -2.77
CA GLY A 138 -8.07 2.92 -2.78
C GLY A 138 -8.46 3.42 -1.38
N LYS A 139 -8.85 2.52 -0.46
CA LYS A 139 -9.07 2.84 0.96
C LYS A 139 -7.77 3.22 1.65
N VAL A 140 -6.69 2.47 1.41
CA VAL A 140 -5.34 2.77 1.93
C VAL A 140 -4.90 4.16 1.45
N GLU A 141 -5.00 4.45 0.15
CA GLU A 141 -4.65 5.76 -0.41
C GLU A 141 -5.42 6.90 0.26
N THR A 142 -6.72 6.72 0.46
CA THR A 142 -7.58 7.73 1.11
C THR A 142 -7.12 7.99 2.55
N LYS A 143 -6.82 6.93 3.31
CA LYS A 143 -6.37 7.04 4.70
C LYS A 143 -4.99 7.69 4.81
N LEU A 144 -4.03 7.31 3.96
CA LEU A 144 -2.71 7.95 3.92
C LEU A 144 -2.79 9.43 3.51
N ARG A 145 -3.74 9.81 2.67
CA ARG A 145 -3.95 11.24 2.34
C ARG A 145 -4.48 12.05 3.53
N GLN A 146 -5.29 11.42 4.39
CA GLN A 146 -5.82 12.05 5.60
C GLN A 146 -4.79 12.13 6.74
N ALA A 147 -3.97 11.09 6.86
CA ALA A 147 -2.91 10.98 7.86
C ALA A 147 -1.63 10.47 7.18
N PRO A 148 -0.87 11.36 6.51
CA PRO A 148 0.34 10.96 5.82
C PRO A 148 1.37 10.45 6.81
N PRO A 149 2.12 9.40 6.46
CA PRO A 149 3.20 8.92 7.32
C PRO A 149 4.25 10.03 7.41
N SER A 150 4.52 10.51 8.62
CA SER A 150 5.49 11.59 8.84
C SER A 150 6.87 11.13 8.38
N PRO A 151 7.56 11.84 7.47
CA PRO A 151 8.94 11.53 7.14
C PRO A 151 9.77 11.67 8.42
N SER A 152 10.49 10.62 8.80
CA SER A 152 11.41 10.71 9.93
C SER A 152 12.51 11.70 9.55
N GLY A 153 12.48 12.89 10.16
CA GLY A 153 13.66 13.73 10.22
C GLY A 153 14.74 12.93 10.94
N ILE A 154 15.87 12.71 10.28
CA ILE A 154 17.05 12.12 10.91
C ILE A 154 17.41 13.04 12.09
N LEU A 155 17.03 12.66 13.31
CA LEU A 155 17.62 13.24 14.51
C LEU A 155 18.95 12.52 14.68
N PHE A 156 20.01 13.26 14.37
CA PHE A 156 21.40 12.93 14.66
C PHE A 156 21.60 12.66 16.16
#